data_AF-A0A846MJT3-F1
#
_entry.id   AF-A0A846MJT3-F1
#
_cell.length_a   1.000
_cell.length_b   1.000
_cell.length_c   1.000
_cell.angle_alpha   90.00
_cell.angle_beta   90.00
_cell.angle_gamma   90.00
#
_symmetry.space_group_name_H-M   'P 1'
#
loop_
_entity.id
_entity.type
_entity.pdbx_description
1 polymer ?
#
loop_
_entity_poly.entity_id
_entity_poly.type
_entity_poly.pdbx_seq_one_letter_code
_entity_poly.pdbx_strand_id
1 'polypeptide(L)'
;MSKLIPRREGQKLTYKSMEKLPEKIELINGNLSFTENEKKALLLALLTNTGLEFLINVLPEQSLLALKNLICATNETKNDKSVEKMVKRVSKVRVPEISLSPHTERLMKQNQDVIEFLQSLKGKHFL
;
A
#
# COMPACT_ATOMS: atom_id res chain seq x y z
N MET A 1 11.89 26.17 -5.39
CA MET A 1 11.82 24.70 -5.58
C MET A 1 10.59 24.40 -6.42
N SER A 2 10.70 23.62 -7.50
CA SER A 2 9.51 22.95 -8.05
C SER A 2 9.07 21.97 -6.96
N LYS A 3 7.96 22.29 -6.29
CA LYS A 3 7.49 21.54 -5.14
C LYS A 3 6.98 20.19 -5.65
N LEU A 4 7.84 19.16 -5.61
CA LEU A 4 7.46 17.79 -5.91
C LEU A 4 6.45 17.35 -4.83
N ILE A 5 5.25 16.97 -5.26
CA ILE A 5 4.18 16.51 -4.40
C ILE A 5 3.81 15.12 -4.90
N PRO A 6 4.24 14.06 -4.21
CA PRO A 6 3.89 12.70 -4.59
C PRO A 6 2.38 12.53 -4.68
N ARG A 7 1.92 11.82 -5.73
CA ARG A 7 0.52 11.45 -5.92
C ARG A 7 0.33 9.95 -5.71
N ARG A 8 -0.93 9.52 -5.76
CA ARG A 8 -1.30 8.10 -5.66
C ARG A 8 -0.51 7.25 -6.66
N GLU A 9 -0.60 7.63 -7.93
CA GLU A 9 0.15 7.03 -9.03
C GLU A 9 1.48 7.76 -9.25
N GLY A 10 2.44 7.05 -9.84
CA GLY A 10 3.74 7.59 -10.22
C GLY A 10 3.63 8.72 -11.24
N GLN A 11 4.48 9.73 -11.08
CA GLN A 11 4.53 10.91 -11.94
C GLN A 11 5.88 11.01 -12.64
N LYS A 12 5.86 11.21 -13.96
CA LYS A 12 7.10 11.45 -14.71
C LYS A 12 7.78 12.72 -14.22
N LEU A 13 9.03 12.59 -13.82
CA LEU A 13 9.88 13.70 -13.45
C LEU A 13 10.40 14.40 -14.71
N THR A 14 10.39 15.73 -14.68
CA THR A 14 10.98 16.54 -15.76
C THR A 14 12.47 16.73 -15.51
N TYR A 15 13.26 16.97 -16.57
CA TYR A 15 14.70 17.23 -16.44
C TYR A 15 15.01 18.37 -15.46
N LYS A 16 14.23 19.46 -15.49
CA LYS A 16 14.33 20.58 -14.53
C LYS A 16 14.13 20.16 -13.06
N SER A 17 13.41 19.06 -12.81
CA SER A 17 13.20 18.52 -11.47
C SER A 17 14.36 17.62 -11.03
N MET A 18 15.11 17.06 -11.99
CA MET A 18 16.26 16.19 -11.76
C MET A 18 17.57 16.97 -11.60
N GLU A 19 17.68 18.19 -12.13
CA GLU A 19 18.84 19.09 -11.98
C GLU A 19 19.25 19.35 -10.52
N LYS A 20 18.36 19.08 -9.56
CA LYS A 20 18.58 19.30 -8.12
C LYS A 20 18.92 18.03 -7.36
N LEU A 21 18.98 16.90 -8.06
CA LEU A 21 19.47 15.65 -7.50
C LEU A 21 21.00 15.65 -7.56
N PRO A 22 21.67 14.96 -6.62
CA PRO A 22 23.12 14.83 -6.68
C PRO A 22 23.53 14.16 -7.99
N GLU A 23 24.52 14.73 -8.67
CA GLU A 23 25.04 14.22 -9.95
C GLU A 23 25.62 12.81 -9.82
N LYS A 24 26.12 12.47 -8.63
CA LYS A 24 26.66 11.14 -8.31
C LYS A 24 26.07 10.62 -7.01
N ILE A 25 25.73 9.34 -7.03
CA ILE A 25 25.32 8.59 -5.85
C ILE A 25 26.52 7.76 -5.42
N GLU A 26 27.19 8.18 -4.36
CA GLU A 26 28.36 7.49 -3.81
C GLU A 26 28.04 6.88 -2.44
N LEU A 27 28.54 5.66 -2.24
CA LEU A 27 28.46 4.92 -0.99
C LEU A 27 29.84 4.94 -0.33
N ILE A 28 29.97 5.63 0.79
CA ILE A 28 31.19 5.65 1.59
C ILE A 28 30.92 4.79 2.83
N ASN A 29 31.67 3.68 2.97
CA ASN A 29 31.52 2.71 4.07
C ASN A 29 30.07 2.20 4.23
N GLY A 30 29.40 1.92 3.11
CA GLY A 30 28.01 1.44 3.10
C GLY A 30 26.95 2.53 3.37
N ASN A 31 27.36 3.79 3.59
CA ASN A 31 26.47 4.91 3.80
C ASN A 31 26.46 5.86 2.61
N LEU A 32 25.28 6.39 2.27
CA LEU A 32 25.16 7.44 1.26
C LEU A 32 25.86 8.71 1.77
N SER A 33 26.82 9.21 1.00
CA SER A 33 27.56 10.45 1.26
C SER A 33 26.76 11.71 0.91
N PHE A 34 25.50 11.74 1.33
CA PHE A 34 24.57 12.82 1.05
C PHE A 34 24.32 13.65 2.31
N THR A 35 24.17 14.95 2.09
CA THR A 35 23.57 15.84 3.08
C THR A 35 22.12 15.43 3.35
N GLU A 36 21.61 15.77 4.53
CA GLU A 36 20.22 15.51 4.92
C GLU A 36 19.21 16.01 3.86
N ASN A 37 19.50 17.15 3.24
CA ASN A 37 18.66 17.77 2.23
C ASN A 37 18.69 17.02 0.89
N GLU A 38 19.86 16.53 0.46
CA GLU A 38 19.99 15.69 -0.74
C GLU A 38 19.29 14.35 -0.56
N LYS A 39 19.39 13.73 0.63
CA LYS A 39 18.64 12.52 0.96
C LYS A 39 17.14 12.74 0.82
N LYS A 40 16.63 13.85 1.39
CA LYS A 40 15.22 14.21 1.29
C LYS A 40 14.79 14.49 -0.14
N ALA A 41 15.62 15.20 -0.92
CA ALA A 41 15.33 15.50 -2.32
C ALA A 41 15.28 14.23 -3.18
N LEU A 42 16.26 13.34 -3.01
CA LEU A 42 16.31 12.05 -3.70
C LEU A 42 15.12 11.17 -3.34
N LEU A 43 14.81 11.04 -2.04
CA LEU A 43 13.66 10.26 -1.58
C LEU A 43 12.34 10.81 -2.13
N LEU A 44 12.19 12.14 -2.14
CA LEU A 44 11.01 12.81 -2.68
C LEU A 44 10.88 12.59 -4.20
N ALA A 45 11.97 12.64 -4.95
CA ALA A 45 11.98 12.36 -6.38
C ALA A 45 11.61 10.90 -6.66
N LEU A 46 12.23 9.95 -5.97
CA LEU A 46 11.91 8.53 -6.08
C LEU A 46 10.43 8.27 -5.79
N LEU A 47 9.91 8.80 -4.69
CA LEU A 47 8.51 8.64 -4.29
C LEU A 47 7.54 9.29 -5.27
N THR A 48 7.90 10.45 -5.84
CA THR A 48 7.09 11.10 -6.86
C THR A 48 7.05 10.28 -8.14
N ASN A 49 8.15 9.63 -8.51
CA ASN A 49 8.23 8.78 -9.70
C ASN A 49 7.47 7.47 -9.55
N THR A 50 7.57 6.80 -8.39
CA THR A 50 6.93 5.50 -8.15
C THR A 50 5.47 5.60 -7.71
N GLY A 51 5.10 6.67 -7.02
CA GLY A 51 3.76 6.89 -6.48
C GLY A 51 3.57 6.30 -5.09
N LEU A 52 2.61 6.88 -4.35
CA LEU A 52 2.30 6.50 -2.97
C LEU A 52 1.65 5.11 -2.86
N GLU A 53 0.88 4.70 -3.86
CA GLU A 53 0.23 3.38 -3.86
C GLU A 53 1.24 2.25 -3.92
N PHE A 54 2.30 2.40 -4.72
CA PHE A 54 3.41 1.45 -4.75
C PHE A 54 4.13 1.39 -3.40
N LEU A 55 4.41 2.54 -2.78
CA LEU A 55 5.03 2.58 -1.46
C LEU A 55 4.20 1.79 -0.43
N ILE A 56 2.89 2.01 -0.40
CA ILE A 56 2.00 1.32 0.54
C ILE A 56 2.03 -0.21 0.33
N ASN A 57 2.08 -0.66 -0.92
CA ASN A 57 2.06 -2.10 -1.21
C ASN A 57 3.37 -2.83 -0.87
N VAL A 58 4.49 -2.11 -0.76
CA VAL A 58 5.83 -2.69 -0.50
C VAL A 58 6.25 -2.54 0.96
N LEU A 59 5.63 -1.64 1.72
CA LEU A 59 5.95 -1.44 3.13
C LEU A 59 5.51 -2.64 3.98
N PRO A 60 6.33 -3.09 4.95
CA PRO A 60 5.91 -4.10 5.91
C PRO A 60 4.79 -3.55 6.80
N GLU A 61 3.95 -4.44 7.33
CA GLU A 61 2.74 -4.07 8.08
C GLU A 61 3.00 -3.12 9.25
N GLN A 62 4.12 -3.29 9.95
CA GLN A 62 4.54 -2.41 11.05
C GLN A 62 4.78 -0.97 10.56
N SER A 63 5.44 -0.80 9.41
CA SER A 63 5.69 0.51 8.81
C SER A 63 4.42 1.13 8.25
N LEU A 64 3.49 0.32 7.72
CA LEU A 64 2.17 0.79 7.31
C LEU A 64 1.35 1.34 8.48
N LEU A 65 1.40 0.67 9.63
CA LEU A 65 0.71 1.12 10.84
C LEU A 65 1.31 2.45 11.35
N ALA A 66 2.63 2.57 11.37
CA ALA A 66 3.30 3.83 11.70
C ALA A 66 2.92 4.96 10.74
N LEU A 67 2.88 4.68 9.43
CA LEU A 67 2.47 5.66 8.42
C LEU A 67 1.01 6.11 8.62
N LYS A 68 0.08 5.19 8.88
CA LYS A 68 -1.32 5.51 9.18
C LYS A 68 -1.44 6.39 10.42
N ASN A 69 -0.72 6.05 11.49
CA ASN A 69 -0.73 6.83 12.73
C ASN A 69 -0.22 8.26 12.51
N LEU A 70 0.85 8.42 11.72
CA LEU A 70 1.37 9.73 11.35
C LEU A 70 0.36 10.54 10.53
N ILE A 71 -0.30 9.93 9.55
CA ILE A 71 -1.33 10.60 8.75
C ILE A 71 -2.50 11.04 9.63
N CYS A 72 -3.01 10.17 10.50
CA CYS A 72 -4.08 10.49 11.44
C CYS A 72 -3.70 11.67 12.34
N ALA A 73 -2.51 11.64 12.96
CA ALA A 73 -2.02 12.72 13.80
C ALA A 73 -1.89 14.07 13.06
N THR A 74 -1.61 14.05 11.76
CA THR A 74 -1.54 15.29 10.96
C THR A 74 -2.90 15.83 10.52
N ASN A 75 -3.92 14.97 10.40
CA ASN A 75 -5.26 15.35 9.94
C ASN A 75 -6.12 16.01 11.02
N GLU A 76 -5.75 15.91 12.30
CA GLU A 76 -6.40 16.61 13.41
C GLU A 76 -6.32 18.15 13.30
N THR A 77 -5.55 18.69 12.34
CA THR A 77 -5.41 20.14 12.12
C THR A 77 -6.25 20.72 10.96
N LYS A 78 -7.04 19.92 10.22
CA LYS A 78 -7.85 20.44 9.11
C LYS A 78 -9.26 19.85 9.05
N ASN A 79 -10.17 20.50 9.77
CA ASN A 79 -11.61 20.64 9.52
C ASN A 79 -12.31 19.44 8.85
N ASP A 80 -12.93 18.63 9.71
CA ASP A 80 -13.69 17.37 9.49
C ASP A 80 -14.80 17.35 8.42
N LYS A 81 -15.13 18.45 7.75
CA LYS A 81 -16.29 18.51 6.83
C LYS A 81 -16.06 17.88 5.45
N SER A 82 -14.80 17.69 5.04
CA SER A 82 -14.47 17.14 3.70
C SER A 82 -14.37 15.62 3.70
N VAL A 83 -13.77 15.04 4.74
CA VAL A 83 -13.61 13.58 4.89
C VAL A 83 -14.96 12.90 5.08
N GLU A 84 -15.86 13.50 5.87
CA GLU A 84 -17.22 12.98 6.10
C GLU A 84 -18.05 12.91 4.79
N LYS A 85 -17.87 13.86 3.87
CA LYS A 85 -18.53 13.85 2.55
C LYS A 85 -18.00 12.78 1.62
N MET A 86 -16.71 12.42 1.73
CA MET A 86 -16.11 11.34 0.93
C MET A 86 -16.59 9.96 1.41
N VAL A 87 -16.65 9.76 2.73
CA VAL A 87 -17.18 8.53 3.34
C VAL A 87 -18.68 8.35 3.02
N LYS A 88 -19.47 9.42 3.03
CA LYS A 88 -20.91 9.39 2.65
C LYS A 88 -21.19 9.09 1.17
N ARG A 89 -20.21 9.26 0.27
CA ARG A 89 -20.39 8.91 -1.17
C ARG A 89 -20.18 7.41 -1.41
N VAL A 90 -19.26 6.79 -0.68
CA VAL A 90 -19.00 5.34 -0.78
C VAL A 90 -20.18 4.54 -0.20
N SER A 91 -20.86 5.03 0.84
CA SER A 91 -22.04 4.38 1.42
C SER A 91 -23.34 4.53 0.62
N LYS A 92 -23.39 5.43 -0.38
CA LYS A 92 -24.55 5.61 -1.27
C LYS A 92 -24.53 4.69 -2.50
N VAL A 93 -23.41 4.06 -2.80
CA VAL A 93 -23.33 3.06 -3.86
C VAL A 93 -23.79 1.73 -3.26
N ARG A 94 -25.07 1.41 -3.40
CA ARG A 94 -25.57 0.04 -3.16
C ARG A 94 -24.94 -0.87 -4.21
N VAL A 95 -23.81 -1.46 -3.87
CA VAL A 95 -23.32 -2.66 -4.56
C VAL A 95 -24.24 -3.80 -4.12
N PRO A 96 -24.74 -4.65 -5.04
CA PRO A 96 -25.47 -5.85 -4.66
C PRO A 96 -24.67 -6.64 -3.64
N GLU A 97 -25.32 -7.12 -2.58
CA GLU A 97 -24.66 -7.99 -1.60
C GLU A 97 -23.99 -9.14 -2.35
N ILE A 98 -22.70 -9.34 -2.06
CA ILE A 98 -21.87 -10.36 -2.71
C ILE A 98 -22.38 -11.72 -2.21
N SER A 99 -23.40 -12.25 -2.87
CA SER A 99 -23.74 -13.67 -2.77
C SER A 99 -22.66 -14.46 -3.52
N LEU A 100 -22.22 -15.56 -2.92
CA LEU A 100 -21.28 -16.46 -3.59
C LEU A 100 -21.95 -17.00 -4.86
N SER A 101 -21.19 -17.05 -5.96
CA SER A 101 -21.68 -17.68 -7.19
C SER A 101 -21.98 -19.16 -6.91
N PRO A 102 -23.06 -19.74 -7.47
CA PRO A 102 -23.41 -21.16 -7.29
C PRO A 102 -22.27 -22.13 -7.63
N HIS A 103 -21.37 -21.73 -8.53
CA HIS A 103 -20.18 -22.51 -8.86
C HIS A 103 -19.16 -22.52 -7.72
N THR A 104 -18.95 -21.38 -7.08
CA THR A 104 -18.03 -21.24 -5.95
C THR A 104 -18.52 -22.03 -4.75
N GLU A 105 -19.83 -21.99 -4.47
CA GLU A 105 -20.44 -22.81 -3.40
C GLU A 105 -20.24 -24.32 -3.65
N ARG A 106 -20.42 -24.79 -4.89
CA ARG A 106 -20.15 -26.19 -5.23
C ARG A 106 -18.70 -26.59 -5.02
N LEU A 107 -17.75 -25.74 -5.42
CA LEU A 107 -16.33 -25.99 -5.20
C LEU A 107 -15.98 -26.05 -3.71
N MET A 108 -16.51 -25.13 -2.91
CA MET A 108 -16.26 -25.13 -1.46
C MET A 108 -16.82 -26.39 -0.80
N LYS A 109 -18.00 -26.85 -1.21
CA LYS A 109 -18.58 -28.11 -0.72
C LYS A 109 -17.72 -29.32 -1.09
N GLN A 110 -17.30 -29.42 -2.35
CA GLN A 110 -16.43 -30.52 -2.79
C GLN A 110 -15.10 -30.55 -2.03
N ASN A 111 -14.50 -29.39 -1.81
CA ASN A 111 -13.25 -29.29 -1.05
C ASN A 111 -13.47 -29.72 0.41
N GLN A 112 -14.59 -29.34 1.01
CA GLN A 112 -14.95 -29.74 2.38
C GLN A 112 -15.16 -31.26 2.48
N ASP A 113 -15.89 -31.85 1.54
CA ASP A 113 -16.14 -33.31 1.49
C ASP A 113 -14.83 -34.10 1.36
N VAL A 114 -13.87 -33.61 0.56
CA VAL A 114 -12.54 -34.22 0.41
C VAL A 114 -11.72 -34.11 1.69
N ILE A 115 -11.77 -32.96 2.38
CA ILE A 115 -11.07 -32.75 3.64
C ILE A 115 -11.61 -33.72 4.70
N GLU A 116 -12.93 -33.85 4.85
CA GLU A 116 -13.56 -34.77 5.80
C GLU A 116 -13.23 -36.23 5.48
N PHE A 117 -13.26 -36.61 4.19
CA PHE A 117 -12.86 -37.93 3.76
C PHE A 117 -11.40 -38.26 4.14
N LEU A 118 -10.46 -37.36 3.85
CA LEU A 118 -9.04 -37.54 4.20
C LEU A 118 -8.81 -37.58 5.71
N GLN A 119 -9.55 -36.80 6.49
CA GLN A 119 -9.51 -36.84 7.95
C GLN A 119 -10.05 -38.17 8.50
N SER A 120 -11.13 -38.70 7.91
CA SER A 120 -11.69 -40.00 8.28
C SER A 120 -10.75 -41.18 8.01
N LEU A 121 -9.90 -41.06 6.97
CA LEU A 121 -8.86 -42.05 6.64
C LEU A 121 -7.68 -42.00 7.61
N LYS A 122 -7.26 -40.80 8.05
CA LYS A 122 -6.20 -40.64 9.06
C LYS A 122 -6.60 -41.17 10.44
N GLY A 123 -7.90 -41.25 10.75
CA GLY A 123 -8.41 -41.83 12.00
C GLY A 123 -8.49 -43.36 12.03
N LYS A 124 -8.35 -44.03 10.88
CA LYS A 124 -8.31 -45.50 10.79
C LYS A 124 -6.85 -45.96 10.69
N HIS A 125 -6.18 -45.99 11.84
CA HIS A 125 -5.01 -46.86 11.99
C HIS A 125 -5.47 -48.30 11.72
N PHE A 126 -4.95 -48.88 10.65
CA PHE A 126 -5.00 -50.32 10.41
C PHE A 126 -4.41 -51.01 11.65
N LEU A 127 -5.25 -51.79 12.32
CA LEU A 127 -4.83 -52.85 13.26
C LEU A 127 -3.97 -53.87 12.51
#